data_AF-A0A418M238-F1
#
_entry.id   AF-A0A418M238-F1
#
_cell.length_a   1.000
_cell.length_b   1.000
_cell.length_c   1.000
_cell.angle_alpha   90.00
_cell.angle_beta   90.00
_cell.angle_gamma   90.00
#
_symmetry.space_group_name_H-M   'P 1'
#
loop_
_entity.id
_entity.type
_entity.pdbx_description
1 polymer ?
#
loop_
_entity_poly.entity_id
_entity_poly.type
_entity_poly.pdbx_seq_one_letter_code
_entity_poly.pdbx_strand_id
1 'polypeptide(L)'
;MACPSKIKENLLRDCNKPLSQGVAERFYIGMYDDQVSAIGFDPTNPKILNELTLKTGEKLKVYEGFDLSNRPSVGFTAGDFGNTFPHTFVFAIFDNSAKAKQEIDALGSRKDFFIIYKRRGAYGPWEVMGLLTGMKMTAFEYNPNDASAKGALVVTLTAADEPGMPHEFVHKDQGGLVDTPAYLTSIALPVS
;
A
#
# COMPACT_ATOMS: atom_id res chain seq x y z
N MET A 1 11.75 -16.60 6.11
CA MET A 1 10.54 -16.79 5.27
C MET A 1 10.95 -17.64 4.07
N ALA A 2 10.29 -18.76 3.80
CA ALA A 2 10.66 -19.65 2.69
C ALA A 2 10.06 -19.14 1.37
N CYS A 3 10.86 -19.00 0.31
CA CYS A 3 10.38 -18.65 -1.02
C CYS A 3 9.50 -19.79 -1.59
N PRO A 4 8.29 -19.51 -2.09
CA PRO A 4 7.44 -20.55 -2.69
C PRO A 4 8.12 -21.11 -3.96
N SER A 5 8.35 -22.41 -3.99
CA SER A 5 9.10 -23.11 -5.07
C SER A 5 8.23 -23.95 -6.01
N LYS A 6 6.91 -24.03 -5.75
CA LYS A 6 5.96 -24.84 -6.54
C LYS A 6 4.60 -24.15 -6.62
N ILE A 7 3.93 -24.27 -7.76
CA ILE A 7 2.50 -23.94 -7.91
C ILE A 7 1.70 -25.07 -7.26
N LYS A 8 0.75 -24.74 -6.39
CA LYS A 8 0.03 -25.72 -5.55
C LYS A 8 -1.48 -25.75 -5.76
N GLU A 9 -2.05 -24.68 -6.27
CA GLU A 9 -3.50 -24.46 -6.28
C GLU A 9 -4.01 -24.16 -7.69
N ASN A 10 -5.24 -24.58 -7.97
CA ASN A 10 -5.98 -24.13 -9.15
C ASN A 10 -6.64 -22.78 -8.83
N LEU A 11 -6.36 -21.76 -9.65
CA LEU A 11 -6.99 -20.45 -9.52
C LEU A 11 -8.17 -20.34 -10.49
N LEU A 12 -9.36 -20.72 -10.04
CA LEU A 12 -10.60 -20.63 -10.81
C LEU A 12 -11.29 -19.28 -10.58
N ARG A 13 -11.99 -18.80 -11.61
CA ARG A 13 -12.80 -17.57 -11.49
C ARG A 13 -13.99 -17.83 -10.55
N ASP A 14 -14.10 -17.04 -9.49
CA ASP A 14 -15.26 -17.04 -8.60
C ASP A 14 -16.34 -16.09 -9.15
N CYS A 15 -17.44 -16.65 -9.65
CA CYS A 15 -18.56 -15.86 -10.16
C CYS A 15 -19.34 -15.13 -9.06
N ASN A 16 -19.20 -15.53 -7.79
CA ASN A 16 -19.85 -14.86 -6.65
C ASN A 16 -19.04 -13.66 -6.15
N LYS A 17 -17.77 -13.55 -6.57
CA LYS A 17 -16.88 -12.42 -6.25
C LYS A 17 -16.43 -11.73 -7.54
N PRO A 18 -17.31 -10.94 -8.17
CA PRO A 18 -16.97 -10.28 -9.42
C PRO A 18 -15.77 -9.35 -9.25
N LEU A 19 -14.84 -9.41 -10.19
CA LEU A 19 -13.69 -8.50 -10.24
C LEU A 19 -14.18 -7.06 -10.37
N SER A 20 -13.71 -6.19 -9.48
CA SER A 20 -13.99 -4.76 -9.50
C SER A 20 -12.71 -4.01 -9.84
N GLN A 21 -12.80 -3.04 -10.75
CA GLN A 21 -11.67 -2.21 -11.11
C GLN A 21 -11.44 -1.10 -10.07
N GLY A 22 -10.17 -0.79 -9.83
CA GLY A 22 -9.74 0.32 -8.99
C GLY A 22 -9.58 -0.05 -7.52
N VAL A 23 -9.23 0.96 -6.73
CA VAL A 23 -9.02 0.87 -5.29
C VAL A 23 -9.85 1.92 -4.57
N ALA A 24 -9.95 1.80 -3.25
CA ALA A 24 -10.57 2.82 -2.42
C ALA A 24 -9.82 4.15 -2.55
N GLU A 25 -10.55 5.25 -2.36
CA GLU A 25 -10.02 6.62 -2.41
C GLU A 25 -9.00 6.86 -1.30
N ARG A 26 -9.22 6.26 -0.13
CA ARG A 26 -8.29 6.34 1.00
C ARG A 26 -7.30 5.20 1.01
N PHE A 27 -6.06 5.54 1.25
CA PHE A 27 -4.99 4.59 1.56
C PHE A 27 -4.17 5.12 2.74
N TYR A 28 -3.45 4.20 3.37
CA TYR A 28 -2.59 4.49 4.50
C TYR A 28 -1.15 4.36 4.04
N ILE A 29 -0.31 5.31 4.44
CA ILE A 29 1.13 5.26 4.25
C ILE A 29 1.81 5.28 5.61
N GLY A 30 2.78 4.38 5.79
CA GLY A 30 3.62 4.32 6.98
C GLY A 30 5.09 4.24 6.59
N MET A 31 5.95 4.48 7.57
CA MET A 31 7.41 4.39 7.41
C MET A 31 7.90 3.24 8.27
N TYR A 32 8.57 2.27 7.64
CA TYR A 32 8.92 1.04 8.31
C TYR A 32 9.89 1.29 9.47
N ASP A 33 10.99 2.01 9.22
CA ASP A 33 12.06 2.17 10.21
C ASP A 33 11.64 3.05 11.39
N ASP A 34 10.84 4.07 11.11
CA ASP A 34 10.44 5.07 12.11
C ASP A 34 9.22 4.62 12.92
N GLN A 35 8.21 4.04 12.28
CA GLN A 35 6.89 3.87 12.89
C GLN A 35 6.59 2.44 13.33
N VAL A 36 7.21 1.43 12.74
CA VAL A 36 6.84 0.04 12.98
C VAL A 36 7.64 -0.54 14.15
N SER A 37 6.94 -1.18 15.07
CA SER A 37 7.52 -1.91 16.21
C SER A 37 7.58 -3.41 15.92
N ALA A 38 6.51 -3.97 15.38
CA ALA A 38 6.43 -5.39 15.05
C ALA A 38 5.50 -5.65 13.87
N ILE A 39 5.80 -6.71 13.11
CA ILE A 39 4.94 -7.26 12.06
C ILE A 39 4.72 -8.75 12.34
N GLY A 40 3.49 -9.21 12.18
CA GLY A 40 3.11 -10.61 12.32
C GLY A 40 2.46 -11.13 11.06
N PHE A 41 2.94 -12.27 10.59
CA PHE A 41 2.35 -13.00 9.47
C PHE A 41 1.55 -14.18 9.99
N ASP A 42 0.49 -14.54 9.26
CA ASP A 42 -0.28 -15.73 9.58
C ASP A 42 0.61 -16.99 9.41
N PRO A 43 0.68 -17.88 10.42
CA PRO A 43 1.56 -19.04 10.40
C PRO A 43 1.13 -20.10 9.38
N THR A 44 -0.14 -20.09 8.97
CA THR A 44 -0.70 -21.02 7.97
C THR A 44 -0.60 -20.46 6.55
N ASN A 45 -0.75 -19.14 6.41
CA ASN A 45 -0.60 -18.45 5.13
C ASN A 45 0.30 -17.21 5.27
N PRO A 46 1.61 -17.33 4.99
CA PRO A 46 2.56 -16.21 5.06
C PRO A 46 2.27 -15.03 4.11
N LYS A 47 1.30 -15.17 3.19
CA LYS A 47 0.83 -14.05 2.37
C LYS A 47 -0.16 -13.12 3.08
N ILE A 48 -0.60 -13.48 4.28
CA ILE A 48 -1.46 -12.66 5.12
C ILE A 48 -0.62 -12.03 6.23
N LEU A 49 -0.56 -10.70 6.25
CA LEU A 49 -0.11 -9.90 7.38
C LEU A 49 -1.30 -9.71 8.33
N ASN A 50 -1.21 -10.24 9.54
CA ASN A 50 -2.29 -10.18 10.52
C ASN A 50 -2.03 -9.23 11.70
N GLU A 51 -0.78 -8.83 11.90
CA GLU A 51 -0.39 -7.91 12.96
C GLU A 51 0.56 -6.84 12.41
N LEU A 52 0.27 -5.58 12.74
CA LEU A 52 1.10 -4.41 12.43
C LEU A 52 1.14 -3.47 13.63
N THR A 53 2.09 -3.70 14.54
CA THR A 53 2.20 -2.90 15.76
C THR A 53 3.08 -1.69 15.51
N LEU A 54 2.55 -0.49 15.73
CA LEU A 54 3.32 0.75 15.68
C LEU A 54 4.05 1.03 16.99
N LYS A 55 5.14 1.80 16.94
CA LYS A 55 5.82 2.33 18.13
C LYS A 55 4.87 3.27 18.88
N THR A 56 5.09 3.43 20.19
CA THR A 56 4.24 4.27 21.03
C THR A 56 4.17 5.71 20.52
N GLY A 57 2.95 6.21 20.28
CA GLY A 57 2.71 7.57 19.79
C GLY A 57 2.72 7.72 18.27
N GLU A 58 3.23 6.70 17.55
CA GLU A 58 3.28 6.73 16.10
C GLU A 58 1.93 6.42 15.46
N LYS A 59 1.68 7.05 14.32
CA LYS A 59 0.42 6.96 13.57
C LYS A 59 0.67 6.94 12.08
N LEU A 60 -0.07 6.08 11.36
CA LEU A 60 -0.07 6.07 9.90
C LEU A 60 -0.62 7.39 9.36
N LYS A 61 -0.13 7.82 8.20
CA LYS A 61 -0.73 8.95 7.48
C LYS A 61 -1.82 8.43 6.55
N VAL A 62 -2.91 9.18 6.43
CA VAL A 62 -4.02 8.87 5.52
C VAL A 62 -4.00 9.86 4.39
N TYR A 63 -3.88 9.37 3.16
CA TYR A 63 -4.02 10.18 1.97
C TYR A 63 -5.31 9.77 1.25
N GLU A 64 -5.95 10.76 0.63
CA GLU A 64 -7.19 10.60 -0.11
C GLU A 64 -6.96 11.00 -1.56
N GLY A 65 -7.18 10.05 -2.46
CA GLY A 65 -7.25 10.29 -3.88
C GLY A 65 -8.67 10.67 -4.29
N PHE A 66 -8.83 11.00 -5.58
CA PHE A 66 -10.13 11.29 -6.19
C PHE A 66 -10.33 10.37 -7.39
N ASP A 67 -11.47 9.69 -7.45
CA ASP A 67 -11.80 8.68 -8.46
C ASP A 67 -10.71 7.59 -8.61
N LEU A 68 -10.16 7.43 -9.82
CA LEU A 68 -9.14 6.44 -10.17
C LEU A 68 -7.73 7.01 -10.08
N SER A 69 -7.51 8.06 -9.29
CA SER A 69 -6.18 8.67 -9.13
C SER A 69 -5.18 7.74 -8.46
N ASN A 70 -5.66 6.85 -7.57
CA ASN A 70 -4.87 5.84 -6.89
C ASN A 70 -4.70 4.61 -7.81
N ARG A 71 -3.47 4.36 -8.22
CA ARG A 71 -3.13 3.35 -9.23
C ARG A 71 -2.02 2.46 -8.71
N PRO A 72 -2.36 1.43 -7.91
CA PRO A 72 -1.42 0.35 -7.60
C PRO A 72 -1.17 -0.49 -8.83
N SER A 73 0.07 -0.92 -9.00
CA SER A 73 0.51 -1.86 -10.02
C SER A 73 1.62 -2.74 -9.47
N VAL A 74 1.68 -3.97 -9.98
CA VAL A 74 2.72 -4.94 -9.67
C VAL A 74 3.31 -5.42 -10.98
N GLY A 75 4.63 -5.30 -11.10
CA GLY A 75 5.38 -5.84 -12.21
C GLY A 75 5.98 -7.20 -11.91
N PHE A 76 6.66 -7.74 -12.92
CA PHE A 76 7.57 -8.86 -12.76
C PHE A 76 8.84 -8.55 -13.52
N THR A 77 9.99 -8.72 -12.87
CA THR A 77 11.29 -8.52 -13.50
C THR A 77 12.13 -9.75 -13.22
N ALA A 78 12.54 -10.43 -14.29
CA ALA A 78 13.53 -11.49 -14.20
C ALA A 78 14.92 -10.86 -14.16
N GLY A 79 15.67 -11.13 -13.10
CA GLY A 79 17.05 -10.67 -12.94
C GLY A 79 18.00 -11.86 -12.78
N ASP A 80 19.27 -11.63 -13.13
CA ASP A 80 20.33 -12.65 -13.01
C ASP A 80 20.54 -13.14 -11.57
N PHE A 81 20.12 -12.33 -10.58
CA PHE A 81 20.24 -12.61 -9.15
C PHE A 81 18.91 -13.00 -8.48
N GLY A 82 17.86 -13.20 -9.28
CA GLY A 82 16.53 -13.54 -8.80
C GLY A 82 15.44 -12.73 -9.48
N ASN A 83 14.21 -13.25 -9.40
CA ASN A 83 13.03 -12.53 -9.87
C ASN A 83 12.57 -11.55 -8.80
N THR A 84 12.21 -10.34 -9.21
CA THR A 84 11.56 -9.35 -8.37
C THR A 84 10.14 -9.07 -8.87
N PHE A 85 9.32 -8.57 -7.96
CA PHE A 85 7.95 -8.15 -8.20
C PHE A 85 7.82 -6.67 -7.85
N PRO A 86 8.27 -5.75 -8.72
CA PRO A 86 8.21 -4.33 -8.44
C PRO A 86 6.80 -3.89 -8.04
N HIS A 87 6.66 -3.28 -6.88
CA HIS A 87 5.40 -2.67 -6.44
C HIS A 87 5.45 -1.18 -6.75
N THR A 88 4.47 -0.68 -7.51
CA THR A 88 4.38 0.74 -7.84
C THR A 88 3.01 1.26 -7.45
N PHE A 89 2.98 2.38 -6.74
CA PHE A 89 1.76 3.07 -6.34
C PHE A 89 1.83 4.52 -6.80
N VAL A 90 0.94 4.88 -7.73
CA VAL A 90 0.78 6.25 -8.21
C VAL A 90 -0.45 6.87 -7.55
N PHE A 91 -0.32 8.07 -7.03
CA PHE A 91 -1.43 8.83 -6.46
C PHE A 91 -1.32 10.31 -6.79
N ALA A 92 -2.43 11.02 -6.68
CA ALA A 92 -2.49 12.46 -6.91
C ALA A 92 -2.90 13.16 -5.61
N ILE A 93 -2.20 14.24 -5.27
CA ILE A 93 -2.54 15.14 -4.16
C ILE A 93 -3.15 16.39 -4.78
N PHE A 94 -4.40 16.69 -4.42
CA PHE A 94 -5.15 17.83 -4.96
C PHE A 94 -5.00 19.11 -4.10
N ASP A 95 -4.18 19.06 -3.05
CA ASP A 95 -3.80 20.23 -2.25
C ASP A 95 -2.43 20.75 -2.69
N ASN A 96 -2.35 22.04 -3.01
CA ASN A 96 -1.13 22.74 -3.42
C ASN A 96 -0.56 23.66 -2.32
N SER A 97 -1.04 23.53 -1.08
CA SER A 97 -0.59 24.29 0.08
C SER A 97 0.91 24.10 0.38
N ALA A 98 1.49 25.03 1.13
CA ALA A 98 2.87 24.89 1.60
C ALA A 98 3.07 23.60 2.43
N LYS A 99 2.05 23.18 3.18
CA LYS A 99 2.06 21.92 3.95
C LYS A 99 2.13 20.70 3.02
N ALA A 100 1.34 20.67 1.95
CA ALA A 100 1.38 19.58 0.98
C ALA A 100 2.75 19.48 0.29
N LYS A 101 3.38 20.62 -0.02
CA LYS A 101 4.72 20.65 -0.61
C LYS A 101 5.79 20.14 0.35
N GLN A 102 5.75 20.54 1.62
CA GLN A 102 6.64 20.01 2.66
C GLN A 102 6.50 18.49 2.82
N GLU A 103 5.26 17.98 2.74
CA GLU A 103 5.02 16.53 2.78
C GLU A 103 5.66 15.83 1.58
N ILE A 104 5.55 16.39 0.37
CA ILE A 104 6.19 15.85 -0.84
C ILE A 104 7.72 15.88 -0.73
N ASP A 105 8.30 16.96 -0.19
CA ASP A 105 9.74 17.03 0.06
C ASP A 105 10.17 15.90 1.03
N ALA A 106 9.37 15.65 2.07
CA ALA A 106 9.60 14.54 3.00
C ALA A 106 9.47 13.17 2.31
N LEU A 107 8.50 12.97 1.42
CA LEU A 107 8.35 11.76 0.60
C LEU A 107 9.58 11.52 -0.29
N GLY A 108 10.17 12.58 -0.84
CA GLY A 108 11.38 12.48 -1.67
C GLY A 108 12.64 12.11 -0.90
N SER A 109 12.69 12.37 0.40
CA SER A 109 13.87 12.12 1.24
C SER A 109 14.00 10.68 1.74
N ARG A 110 12.91 9.89 1.70
CA ARG A 110 12.83 8.57 2.33
C ARG A 110 12.66 7.42 1.35
N LYS A 111 12.92 6.20 1.84
CA LYS A 111 12.99 4.98 1.01
C LYS A 111 12.33 3.75 1.64
N ASP A 112 11.71 3.91 2.80
CA ASP A 112 11.23 2.85 3.68
C ASP A 112 9.68 2.86 3.82
N PHE A 113 8.98 3.44 2.83
CA PHE A 113 7.53 3.53 2.91
C PHE A 113 6.85 2.19 2.66
N PHE A 114 5.75 1.94 3.34
CA PHE A 114 4.79 0.91 2.94
C PHE A 114 3.40 1.53 2.79
N ILE A 115 2.60 0.96 1.90
CA ILE A 115 1.26 1.44 1.59
C ILE A 115 0.24 0.35 1.85
N ILE A 116 -0.82 0.66 2.58
CA ILE A 116 -1.98 -0.20 2.80
C ILE A 116 -3.17 0.42 2.08
N TYR A 117 -3.76 -0.31 1.13
CA TYR A 117 -4.93 0.14 0.39
C TYR A 117 -5.95 -0.98 0.27
N LYS A 118 -7.21 -0.61 0.01
CA LYS A 118 -8.28 -1.58 -0.23
C LYS A 118 -8.62 -1.65 -1.71
N ARG A 119 -8.70 -2.85 -2.29
CA ARG A 119 -9.30 -3.01 -3.62
C ARG A 119 -10.79 -2.63 -3.60
N ARG A 120 -11.28 -2.05 -4.69
CA ARG A 120 -12.70 -1.69 -4.79
C ARG A 120 -13.56 -2.97 -4.80
N GLY A 121 -14.81 -2.85 -4.36
CA GLY A 121 -15.77 -3.94 -4.32
C GLY A 121 -15.98 -4.51 -2.91
N ALA A 122 -17.14 -5.14 -2.69
CA ALA A 122 -17.54 -5.67 -1.38
C ALA A 122 -16.55 -6.71 -0.83
N TYR A 123 -15.88 -7.44 -1.73
CA TYR A 123 -14.92 -8.50 -1.42
C TYR A 123 -13.46 -8.10 -1.72
N GLY A 124 -13.19 -6.80 -1.96
CA GLY A 124 -11.85 -6.33 -2.23
C GLY A 124 -10.94 -6.48 -1.01
N PRO A 125 -9.82 -7.23 -1.10
CA PRO A 125 -8.89 -7.37 0.02
C PRO A 125 -8.17 -6.06 0.31
N TRP A 126 -7.68 -5.94 1.54
CA TRP A 126 -6.65 -4.96 1.86
C TRP A 126 -5.29 -5.52 1.45
N GLU A 127 -4.51 -4.73 0.73
CA GLU A 127 -3.19 -5.13 0.23
C GLU A 127 -2.12 -4.19 0.79
N VAL A 128 -0.95 -4.75 1.08
CA VAL A 128 0.24 -4.03 1.56
C VAL A 128 1.36 -4.11 0.52
N MET A 129 1.79 -2.94 0.05
CA MET A 129 2.93 -2.78 -0.87
C MET A 129 4.15 -2.22 -0.15
N GLY A 130 5.33 -2.66 -0.61
CA GLY A 130 6.62 -2.17 -0.13
C GLY A 130 7.01 -2.57 1.28
N LEU A 131 6.37 -3.60 1.84
CA LEU A 131 6.58 -4.02 3.23
C LEU A 131 8.00 -4.56 3.48
N LEU A 132 8.62 -5.22 2.49
CA LEU A 132 9.88 -5.93 2.70
C LEU A 132 11.10 -5.10 2.29
N THR A 133 10.99 -4.31 1.22
CA THR A 133 12.11 -3.51 0.71
C THR A 133 11.93 -2.01 0.87
N GLY A 134 10.74 -1.56 1.28
CA GLY A 134 10.39 -0.15 1.28
C GLY A 134 10.10 0.39 -0.12
N MET A 135 9.10 1.26 -0.21
CA MET A 135 8.85 2.10 -1.38
C MET A 135 9.60 3.42 -1.22
N LYS A 136 10.07 3.96 -2.34
CA LYS A 136 10.66 5.30 -2.43
C LYS A 136 10.02 6.09 -3.55
N MET A 137 10.06 7.42 -3.46
CA MET A 137 9.63 8.26 -4.57
C MET A 137 10.57 8.06 -5.76
N THR A 138 9.98 7.73 -6.91
CA THR A 138 10.69 7.46 -8.17
C THR A 138 10.32 8.41 -9.28
N ALA A 139 9.12 8.99 -9.22
CA ALA A 139 8.73 10.10 -10.06
C ALA A 139 7.82 11.06 -9.28
N PHE A 140 7.93 12.33 -9.63
CA PHE A 140 7.06 13.40 -9.17
C PHE A 140 6.77 14.30 -10.36
N GLU A 141 5.49 14.61 -10.58
CA GLU A 141 5.05 15.48 -11.65
C GLU A 141 4.12 16.55 -11.09
N TYR A 142 4.39 17.79 -11.48
CA TYR A 142 3.53 18.93 -11.22
C TYR A 142 3.39 19.76 -12.48
N ASN A 143 2.23 19.70 -13.10
CA ASN A 143 1.88 20.52 -14.24
C ASN A 143 0.54 21.21 -13.99
N PRO A 144 0.52 22.50 -13.60
CA PRO A 144 -0.71 23.26 -13.36
C PRO A 144 -1.66 23.29 -14.55
N ASN A 145 -1.13 23.11 -15.77
CA ASN A 145 -1.89 23.17 -17.02
C ASN A 145 -2.34 21.79 -17.51
N ASP A 146 -2.03 20.71 -16.78
CA ASP A 146 -2.49 19.38 -17.14
C ASP A 146 -3.98 19.23 -16.81
N ALA A 147 -4.80 19.20 -17.86
CA ALA A 147 -6.24 19.00 -17.78
C ALA A 147 -6.62 17.61 -17.24
N SER A 148 -5.75 16.60 -17.40
CA SER A 148 -6.01 15.24 -16.96
C SER A 148 -5.81 15.06 -15.45
N ALA A 149 -4.72 15.61 -14.90
CA ALA A 149 -4.48 15.67 -13.46
C ALA A 149 -5.19 16.84 -12.77
N LYS A 150 -5.82 17.75 -13.52
CA LYS A 150 -6.43 19.00 -13.02
C LYS A 150 -5.44 19.85 -12.19
N GLY A 151 -4.16 19.85 -12.58
CA GLY A 151 -3.11 20.56 -11.85
C GLY A 151 -2.73 19.95 -10.49
N ALA A 152 -3.08 18.69 -10.24
CA ALA A 152 -2.69 17.96 -9.04
C ALA A 152 -1.20 17.60 -9.03
N LEU A 153 -0.68 17.35 -7.83
CA LEU A 153 0.67 16.87 -7.59
C LEU A 153 0.66 15.34 -7.71
N VAL A 154 1.28 14.80 -8.76
CA VAL A 154 1.28 13.35 -9.02
C VAL A 154 2.57 12.75 -8.48
N VAL A 155 2.44 11.79 -7.56
CA VAL A 155 3.55 11.12 -6.89
C VAL A 155 3.55 9.65 -7.29
N THR A 156 4.74 9.12 -7.62
CA THR A 156 4.96 7.69 -7.87
C THR A 156 5.93 7.13 -6.86
N LEU A 157 5.44 6.21 -6.03
CA LEU A 157 6.26 5.42 -5.11
C LEU A 157 6.50 4.04 -5.71
N THR A 158 7.74 3.56 -5.64
CA THR A 158 8.11 2.24 -6.16
C THR A 158 9.02 1.50 -5.18
N ALA A 159 8.72 0.24 -4.94
CA ALA A 159 9.60 -0.76 -4.33
C ALA A 159 10.04 -1.73 -5.44
N ALA A 160 11.22 -1.52 -6.01
CA ALA A 160 11.66 -2.23 -7.22
C ALA A 160 12.09 -3.68 -6.96
N ASP A 161 12.57 -3.95 -5.75
CA ASP A 161 13.27 -5.19 -5.41
C ASP A 161 12.43 -6.12 -4.53
N GLU A 162 11.11 -5.89 -4.45
CA GLU A 162 10.21 -6.72 -3.67
C GLU A 162 10.28 -8.19 -4.13
N PRO A 163 10.50 -9.16 -3.22
CA PRO A 163 10.75 -10.55 -3.59
C PRO A 163 9.45 -11.31 -3.94
N GLY A 164 8.29 -10.67 -3.86
CA GLY A 164 7.01 -11.33 -4.12
C GLY A 164 5.84 -10.37 -4.20
N MET A 165 4.71 -10.90 -4.67
CA MET A 165 3.41 -10.20 -4.72
C MET A 165 3.04 -9.54 -3.37
N PRO A 166 2.24 -8.45 -3.40
CA PRO A 166 1.75 -7.75 -2.21
C PRO A 166 1.12 -8.70 -1.21
N HIS A 167 1.28 -8.39 0.08
CA HIS A 167 0.67 -9.16 1.16
C HIS A 167 -0.77 -8.70 1.36
N GLU A 168 -1.67 -9.61 1.71
CA GLU A 168 -3.00 -9.26 2.18
C GLU A 168 -2.92 -8.80 3.63
N PHE A 169 -3.63 -7.74 4.01
CA PHE A 169 -3.73 -7.29 5.39
C PHE A 169 -5.07 -7.70 6.01
N VAL A 170 -5.01 -8.52 7.06
CA VAL A 170 -6.22 -8.99 7.76
C VAL A 170 -5.98 -8.92 9.27
N HIS A 171 -6.38 -7.83 9.89
CA HIS A 171 -6.46 -7.75 11.34
C HIS A 171 -7.73 -8.43 11.87
N LYS A 172 -7.58 -9.14 12.98
CA LYS A 172 -8.67 -9.75 13.75
C LYS A 172 -8.63 -9.25 15.18
N ASP A 173 -9.78 -8.99 15.77
CA ASP A 173 -9.89 -8.60 17.18
C ASP A 173 -9.57 -9.77 18.14
N GLN A 174 -9.61 -9.50 19.46
CA GLN A 174 -9.39 -10.52 20.49
C GLN A 174 -10.44 -11.66 20.45
N GLY A 175 -11.58 -11.45 19.81
CA GLY A 175 -12.61 -12.45 19.58
C GLY A 175 -12.44 -13.23 18.26
N GLY A 176 -11.43 -12.91 17.45
CA GLY A 176 -11.15 -13.53 16.16
C GLY A 176 -12.00 -13.01 14.99
N LEU A 177 -12.79 -11.94 15.20
CA LEU A 177 -13.58 -11.29 14.15
C LEU A 177 -12.71 -10.36 13.31
N VAL A 178 -12.90 -10.35 12.00
CA VAL A 178 -12.16 -9.47 11.09
C VAL A 178 -12.67 -8.04 11.23
N ASP A 179 -11.82 -7.15 11.71
CA ASP A 179 -12.11 -5.74 12.05
C ASP A 179 -11.11 -4.76 11.39
N THR A 180 -10.42 -5.21 10.34
CA THR A 180 -9.33 -4.48 9.66
C THR A 180 -9.59 -2.99 9.41
N PRO A 181 -10.77 -2.55 8.92
CA PRO A 181 -11.03 -1.12 8.73
C PRO A 181 -11.03 -0.30 10.03
N ALA A 182 -11.62 -0.85 11.11
CA ALA A 182 -11.67 -0.20 12.41
C ALA A 182 -10.27 -0.11 13.02
N TYR A 183 -9.49 -1.19 12.90
CA TYR A 183 -8.11 -1.23 13.33
C TYR A 183 -7.25 -0.16 12.63
N LEU A 184 -7.26 -0.13 11.28
CA LEU A 184 -6.50 0.85 10.50
C LEU A 184 -6.87 2.30 10.86
N THR A 185 -8.16 2.57 11.09
CA THR A 185 -8.63 3.88 11.54
C THR A 185 -8.08 4.26 12.92
N SER A 186 -7.94 3.28 13.83
CA SER A 186 -7.43 3.53 15.18
C SER A 186 -5.92 3.84 15.23
N ILE A 187 -5.13 3.25 14.31
CA ILE A 187 -3.68 3.45 14.23
C ILE A 187 -3.28 4.56 13.25
N ALA A 188 -4.23 5.12 12.51
CA ALA A 188 -4.01 6.26 11.64
C ALA A 188 -4.16 7.60 12.37
N LEU A 189 -3.56 8.65 11.80
CA LEU A 189 -3.85 10.00 12.23
C LEU A 189 -5.33 10.32 11.95
N PRO A 190 -6.02 11.00 12.90
CA PRO A 190 -7.40 11.42 12.69
C PRO A 190 -7.52 12.29 11.44
N VAL A 191 -8.50 11.96 10.58
CA VAL A 191 -8.87 12.79 9.44
C VAL A 191 -9.93 13.77 9.92
N SER A 192 -9.63 15.07 9.85
CA SER A 192 -10.55 16.16 10.21
C SER A 192 -11.58 16.43 9.11
#